data_AF-A0A6J6FP31-F1
#
_entry.id   AF-A0A6J6FP31-F1
#
_cell.length_a   1.000
_cell.length_b   1.000
_cell.length_c   1.000
_cell.angle_alpha   90.00
_cell.angle_beta   90.00
_cell.angle_gamma   90.00
#
_symmetry.space_group_name_H-M   'P 1'
#
loop_
_entity.id
_entity.type
_entity.pdbx_description
1 polymer ?
#
loop_
_entity_poly.entity_id
_entity_poly.type
_entity_poly.pdbx_seq_one_letter_code
_entity_poly.pdbx_strand_id
1 'polypeptide(L)'
;MKVNANWTLLGTFDRQARNSFFGMALSVFIAAETFGSHGHKYKTLMCVLVLTSAVVILTRAIKAKSFLGIATTAFSLIWIAPLFSASVFYTVDLWFMLAHSVLALAVAVGAFTYLKS
;
A
#
# COMPACT_ATOMS: atom_id res chain seq x y z
N MET A 1 -17.69 17.50 -17.75
CA MET A 1 -18.01 18.16 -16.46
C MET A 1 -16.70 18.24 -15.66
N LYS A 2 -16.12 19.44 -15.47
CA LYS A 2 -14.92 19.59 -14.61
C LYS A 2 -15.41 19.54 -13.15
N VAL A 3 -15.28 18.39 -12.50
CA VAL A 3 -15.50 18.27 -11.07
C VAL A 3 -14.44 19.14 -10.39
N ASN A 4 -14.84 20.11 -9.58
CA ASN A 4 -13.91 20.82 -8.71
C ASN A 4 -13.24 19.76 -7.83
N ALA A 5 -11.99 19.42 -8.14
CA ALA A 5 -11.28 18.36 -7.44
C ALA A 5 -11.06 18.85 -6.01
N ASN A 6 -11.89 18.42 -5.07
CA ASN A 6 -11.72 18.65 -3.66
C ASN A 6 -11.12 17.39 -3.03
N TRP A 7 -10.40 17.54 -1.92
CA TRP A 7 -9.85 16.37 -1.23
C TRP A 7 -10.98 15.53 -0.65
N THR A 8 -10.94 14.23 -0.90
CA THR A 8 -11.92 13.27 -0.37
C THR A 8 -11.19 12.04 0.14
N LEU A 9 -11.88 11.20 0.91
CA LEU A 9 -11.29 9.97 1.44
C LEU A 9 -10.68 9.11 0.33
N LEU A 10 -11.46 8.81 -0.71
CA LEU A 10 -11.07 7.91 -1.81
C LEU A 10 -10.50 8.64 -3.03
N GLY A 11 -10.51 9.98 -3.03
CA GLY A 11 -10.10 10.80 -4.16
C GLY A 11 -11.14 10.90 -5.27
N THR A 12 -10.86 11.77 -6.23
CA THR A 12 -11.59 11.93 -7.48
C THR A 12 -10.94 11.07 -8.57
N PHE A 13 -11.69 10.10 -9.08
CA PHE A 13 -11.25 9.18 -10.12
C PHE A 13 -12.39 8.90 -11.10
N ASP A 14 -12.05 8.50 -12.33
CA ASP A 14 -13.04 8.09 -13.30
C ASP A 14 -13.58 6.69 -12.93
N ARG A 15 -14.89 6.60 -12.76
CA ARG A 15 -15.58 5.35 -12.46
C ARG A 15 -15.53 4.38 -13.64
N GLN A 16 -15.44 4.87 -14.87
CA GLN A 16 -15.36 4.05 -16.08
C GLN A 16 -13.94 3.59 -16.41
N ALA A 17 -12.91 4.24 -15.87
CA ALA A 17 -11.52 3.79 -16.00
C ALA A 17 -11.35 2.36 -15.48
N ARG A 18 -10.30 1.67 -15.93
CA ARG A 18 -10.03 0.30 -15.49
C ARG A 18 -9.47 0.29 -14.07
N ASN A 19 -9.71 -0.81 -13.37
CA ASN A 19 -9.10 -1.02 -12.05
C ASN A 19 -7.60 -1.22 -12.19
N SER A 20 -6.84 -0.77 -11.19
CA SER A 20 -5.38 -0.81 -11.24
C SER A 20 -4.86 -2.24 -11.10
N PHE A 21 -4.33 -2.82 -12.17
CA PHE A 21 -3.66 -4.12 -12.09
C PHE A 21 -2.48 -4.08 -11.11
N PHE A 22 -1.72 -2.99 -11.11
CA PHE A 22 -0.65 -2.73 -10.14
C PHE A 22 -1.15 -2.82 -8.70
N GLY A 23 -2.21 -2.06 -8.35
CA GLY A 23 -2.74 -2.07 -6.98
C GLY A 23 -3.30 -3.44 -6.58
N MET A 24 -3.99 -4.13 -7.51
CA MET A 24 -4.50 -5.48 -7.25
C MET A 24 -3.37 -6.46 -6.98
N ALA A 25 -2.37 -6.54 -7.87
CA ALA A 25 -1.22 -7.42 -7.69
C ALA A 25 -0.45 -7.12 -6.40
N LEU A 26 -0.16 -5.84 -6.15
CA LEU A 26 0.55 -5.40 -4.96
C LEU A 26 -0.19 -5.80 -3.67
N SER A 27 -1.51 -5.62 -3.62
CA SER A 27 -2.29 -6.00 -2.43
C SER A 27 -2.22 -7.51 -2.15
N VAL A 28 -2.26 -8.34 -3.19
CA VAL A 28 -2.10 -9.79 -3.07
C VAL A 28 -0.71 -10.16 -2.59
N PHE A 29 0.35 -9.57 -3.14
CA PHE A 29 1.72 -9.82 -2.69
C PHE A 29 1.94 -9.45 -1.22
N ILE A 30 1.41 -8.30 -0.77
CA ILE A 30 1.53 -7.88 0.63
C ILE A 30 0.74 -8.81 1.56
N ALA A 31 -0.48 -9.20 1.17
CA ALA A 31 -1.30 -10.13 1.94
C ALA A 31 -0.66 -11.53 2.01
N ALA A 32 -0.01 -11.99 0.93
CA ALA A 32 0.61 -13.31 0.89
C ALA A 32 1.69 -13.50 1.98
N GLU A 33 2.38 -12.42 2.38
CA GLU A 33 3.40 -12.50 3.43
C GLU A 33 2.83 -12.92 4.79
N THR A 34 1.53 -12.71 5.05
CA THR A 34 0.90 -13.14 6.33
C THR A 34 0.73 -14.65 6.45
N PHE A 35 0.93 -15.41 5.37
CA PHE A 35 0.82 -16.87 5.36
C PHE A 35 2.19 -17.56 5.40
N GLY A 36 3.29 -16.82 5.25
CA GLY A 36 4.64 -17.37 5.26
C GLY A 36 5.18 -17.51 6.68
N SER A 37 5.70 -18.69 7.04
CA SER A 37 6.53 -18.88 8.24
C SER A 37 7.94 -18.38 7.97
N HIS A 38 8.43 -17.44 8.78
CA HIS A 38 9.78 -16.90 8.67
C HIS A 38 10.53 -17.17 9.97
N GLY A 39 11.61 -17.96 9.89
CA GLY A 39 12.59 -18.15 10.99
C GLY A 39 13.78 -17.19 10.88
N HIS A 40 13.67 -16.14 10.06
CA HIS A 40 14.76 -15.29 9.61
C HIS A 40 14.27 -13.85 9.43
N LYS A 41 15.21 -12.91 9.28
CA LYS A 41 14.93 -11.49 8.99
C LYS A 41 13.96 -11.32 7.82
N TYR A 42 13.04 -10.35 7.95
CA TYR A 42 12.10 -9.98 6.89
C TYR A 42 12.79 -9.66 5.57
N LYS A 43 12.16 -10.07 4.46
CA LYS A 43 12.73 -10.00 3.12
C LYS A 43 12.98 -8.55 2.70
N THR A 44 14.25 -8.20 2.50
CA THR A 44 14.66 -6.87 2.00
C THR A 44 13.96 -6.49 0.70
N LEU A 45 13.74 -7.45 -0.21
CA LEU A 45 13.03 -7.20 -1.46
C LEU A 45 11.58 -6.75 -1.23
N MET A 46 10.88 -7.28 -0.21
CA MET A 46 9.52 -6.84 0.11
C MET A 46 9.49 -5.43 0.68
N CYS A 47 10.45 -5.06 1.53
CA CYS A 47 10.61 -3.66 1.96
C CYS A 47 10.79 -2.72 0.77
N VAL A 48 11.70 -3.04 -0.15
CA VAL A 48 11.96 -2.21 -1.34
C VAL A 48 10.71 -2.12 -2.22
N LEU A 49 10.00 -3.23 -2.42
CA LEU A 49 8.76 -3.27 -3.19
C LEU A 49 7.67 -2.39 -2.56
N VAL A 50 7.46 -2.45 -1.25
CA VAL A 50 6.49 -1.59 -0.55
C VAL A 50 6.87 -0.12 -0.67
N LEU A 51 8.14 0.23 -0.45
CA LEU A 51 8.60 1.62 -0.47
C LEU A 51 8.57 2.24 -1.86
N THR A 52 8.99 1.51 -2.89
CA THR A 52 8.90 1.97 -4.29
C THR A 52 7.44 2.11 -4.73
N SER A 53 6.58 1.17 -4.31
CA SER A 53 5.14 1.26 -4.54
C SER A 53 4.51 2.47 -3.86
N ALA A 54 4.97 2.85 -2.67
CA ALA A 54 4.50 4.04 -1.96
C ALA A 54 4.72 5.33 -2.77
N VAL A 55 5.83 5.45 -3.51
CA VAL A 55 6.08 6.61 -4.40
C VAL A 55 5.03 6.69 -5.51
N VAL A 56 4.70 5.55 -6.11
CA VAL A 56 3.66 5.45 -7.16
C VAL A 56 2.29 5.80 -6.59
N ILE A 57 1.95 5.22 -5.43
CA ILE A 57 0.70 5.47 -4.71
C ILE A 57 0.57 6.95 -4.37
N LEU A 58 1.60 7.59 -3.81
CA LEU A 58 1.62 9.01 -3.46
C LEU A 58 1.36 9.89 -4.69
N THR A 59 2.06 9.62 -5.79
CA THR A 59 1.92 10.38 -7.03
C THR A 59 0.48 10.32 -7.55
N ARG A 60 -0.16 9.15 -7.46
CA ARG A 60 -1.56 8.96 -7.85
C ARG A 60 -2.53 9.60 -6.85
N ALA A 61 -2.25 9.46 -5.54
CA ALA A 61 -3.07 10.01 -4.46
C ALA A 61 -3.13 11.54 -4.52
N ILE A 62 -2.03 12.22 -4.80
CA ILE A 62 -1.99 13.69 -4.95
C ILE A 62 -2.81 14.10 -6.17
N LYS A 63 -2.63 13.42 -7.31
CA LYS A 63 -3.39 13.71 -8.55
C LYS A 63 -4.89 13.51 -8.35
N ALA A 64 -5.28 12.47 -7.61
CA ALA A 64 -6.67 12.16 -7.29
C ALA A 64 -7.19 12.91 -6.04
N LYS A 65 -6.35 13.66 -5.31
CA LYS A 65 -6.70 14.30 -4.03
C LYS A 65 -7.33 13.33 -3.01
N SER A 66 -6.71 12.16 -2.83
CA SER A 66 -7.17 11.11 -1.90
C SER A 66 -6.44 11.16 -0.56
N PHE A 67 -7.18 11.35 0.54
CA PHE A 67 -6.62 11.22 1.89
C PHE A 67 -6.17 9.80 2.21
N LEU A 68 -6.93 8.79 1.77
CA LEU A 68 -6.55 7.39 1.97
C LEU A 68 -5.21 7.08 1.30
N GLY A 69 -4.98 7.55 0.07
CA GLY A 69 -3.70 7.32 -0.61
C GLY A 69 -2.51 7.99 0.09
N ILE A 70 -2.69 9.17 0.69
CA ILE A 70 -1.67 9.81 1.54
C ILE A 70 -1.41 8.96 2.79
N ALA A 71 -2.46 8.51 3.47
CA ALA A 71 -2.34 7.67 4.66
C ALA A 71 -1.66 6.32 4.34
N THR A 72 -2.03 5.67 3.24
CA THR A 72 -1.38 4.44 2.75
C THR A 72 0.10 4.66 2.49
N THR A 73 0.47 5.79 1.89
CA THR A 73 1.88 6.15 1.65
C THR A 73 2.62 6.31 2.97
N ALA A 74 2.08 7.11 3.90
CA ALA A 74 2.68 7.33 5.21
C ALA A 74 2.86 6.02 5.98
N PHE A 75 1.84 5.16 5.97
CA PHE A 75 1.88 3.84 6.63
C PHE A 75 2.94 2.91 6.01
N SER A 76 3.12 2.97 4.69
CA SER A 76 4.13 2.16 3.99
C SER A 76 5.56 2.47 4.45
N LEU A 77 5.82 3.66 5.01
CA LEU A 77 7.14 4.03 5.53
C LEU A 77 7.58 3.18 6.72
N ILE A 78 6.67 2.46 7.39
CA ILE A 78 7.02 1.50 8.45
C ILE A 78 7.97 0.41 7.92
N TRP A 79 7.87 0.06 6.63
CA TRP A 79 8.75 -0.92 5.99
C TRP A 79 10.19 -0.44 5.78
N ILE A 80 10.52 0.81 6.12
CA ILE A 80 11.90 1.27 6.25
C ILE A 80 12.57 0.58 7.45
N ALA A 81 11.84 0.34 8.55
CA ALA A 81 12.43 -0.12 9.80
C ALA A 81 13.13 -1.50 9.71
N PRO A 82 12.55 -2.54 9.07
CA PRO A 82 13.22 -3.83 8.89
C PRO A 82 14.52 -3.78 8.07
N LEU A 83 14.76 -2.70 7.31
CA LEU A 83 16.02 -2.52 6.57
C LEU A 83 17.18 -2.29 7.54
N PHE A 84 16.96 -1.50 8.59
CA PHE A 84 17.98 -1.07 9.55
C PHE A 84 17.99 -1.89 10.84
N SER A 85 16.84 -2.44 11.24
CA SER A 85 16.73 -3.29 12.43
C SER A 85 16.18 -4.66 12.07
N ALA A 86 16.89 -5.72 12.46
CA ALA A 86 16.40 -7.08 12.29
C ALA A 86 15.24 -7.41 13.24
N SER A 87 14.99 -6.63 14.30
CA SER A 87 13.94 -6.93 15.29
C SER A 87 12.53 -6.65 14.78
N VAL A 88 12.37 -5.71 13.84
CA VAL A 88 11.07 -5.37 13.28
C VAL A 88 10.69 -6.41 12.24
N PHE A 89 9.53 -7.04 12.41
CA PHE A 89 9.04 -8.12 11.55
C PHE A 89 9.95 -9.36 11.52
N TYR A 90 10.67 -9.65 12.61
CA TYR A 90 11.48 -10.87 12.71
C TYR A 90 10.63 -12.14 12.82
N THR A 91 9.48 -12.05 13.49
CA THR A 91 8.53 -13.13 13.67
C THR A 91 7.18 -12.77 13.08
N VAL A 92 6.40 -13.79 12.73
CA VAL A 92 5.02 -13.65 12.25
C VAL A 92 4.10 -13.56 13.47
N ASP A 93 4.06 -12.38 14.08
CA ASP A 93 3.21 -12.08 15.22
C ASP A 93 1.96 -11.25 14.81
N LEU A 94 1.14 -10.89 15.79
CA LEU A 94 -0.07 -10.11 15.54
C LEU A 94 0.26 -8.77 14.85
N TRP A 95 1.36 -8.11 15.23
CA TRP A 95 1.77 -6.84 14.65
C TRP A 95 2.16 -6.98 13.19
N PHE A 96 2.92 -8.03 12.86
CA PHE A 96 3.26 -8.38 11.49
C PHE A 96 1.99 -8.58 10.65
N MET A 97 1.08 -9.43 11.12
CA MET A 97 -0.15 -9.75 10.39
C MET A 97 -1.03 -8.50 10.19
N LEU A 98 -1.18 -7.69 11.23
CA LEU A 98 -2.03 -6.51 11.21
C LEU A 98 -1.45 -5.44 10.27
N ALA A 99 -0.15 -5.19 10.32
CA ALA A 99 0.50 -4.23 9.44
C ALA A 99 0.31 -4.60 7.96
N HIS A 100 0.60 -5.85 7.60
CA HIS A 100 0.45 -6.33 6.22
C HIS A 100 -1.01 -6.32 5.78
N SER A 101 -1.95 -6.74 6.64
CA SER A 101 -3.38 -6.77 6.30
C SER A 101 -3.94 -5.36 6.08
N VAL A 102 -3.59 -4.41 6.95
CA VAL A 102 -4.03 -3.01 6.81
C VAL A 102 -3.49 -2.42 5.52
N LEU A 103 -2.19 -2.61 5.25
CA LEU A 103 -1.59 -2.08 4.02
C LEU A 103 -2.19 -2.74 2.77
N ALA A 104 -2.33 -4.06 2.77
CA ALA A 104 -2.92 -4.80 1.65
C ALA A 104 -4.35 -4.32 1.35
N LEU A 105 -5.18 -4.14 2.39
CA LEU A 105 -6.54 -3.64 2.24
C LEU A 105 -6.55 -2.20 1.71
N ALA A 106 -5.72 -1.32 2.25
CA ALA A 106 -5.65 0.07 1.82
C ALA A 106 -5.19 0.21 0.35
N VAL A 107 -4.25 -0.63 -0.07
CA VAL A 107 -3.81 -0.73 -1.47
C VAL A 107 -4.90 -1.32 -2.35
N ALA A 108 -5.60 -2.36 -1.91
CA ALA A 108 -6.72 -2.95 -2.64
C ALA A 108 -7.83 -1.92 -2.86
N VAL A 109 -8.26 -1.20 -1.82
CA VAL A 109 -9.22 -0.09 -1.96
C VAL A 109 -8.70 0.96 -2.93
N GLY A 110 -7.40 1.30 -2.87
CA GLY A 110 -6.75 2.18 -3.84
C GLY A 110 -6.88 1.69 -5.28
N ALA A 111 -6.72 0.39 -5.52
CA ALA A 111 -6.79 -0.24 -6.84
C ALA A 111 -8.14 -0.05 -7.54
N PHE A 112 -9.23 0.00 -6.76
CA PHE A 112 -10.59 0.25 -7.23
C PHE A 112 -11.01 1.72 -7.16
N THR A 113 -10.11 2.63 -6.74
CA THR A 113 -10.40 4.06 -6.53
C THR A 113 -9.34 4.98 -7.15
N TYR A 114 -8.47 5.60 -6.35
CA TYR A 114 -7.53 6.62 -6.80
C TYR A 114 -6.34 6.09 -7.63
N LEU A 115 -6.13 4.76 -7.70
CA LEU A 115 -5.08 4.16 -8.55
C LEU A 115 -5.57 3.75 -9.94
N LYS A 116 -6.86 3.93 -10.25
CA LYS A 116 -7.43 3.58 -11.56
C LYS A 116 -6.68 4.28 -12.70
N SER A 117 -6.59 3.58 -13.84
CA SER A 117 -5.80 3.98 -15.01
C SER A 117 -6.45 3.54 -16.30
#